data_AF-A0A7W5XWV7-F1
#
_entry.id   AF-A0A7W5XWV7-F1
#
_cell.length_a   1.000
_cell.length_b   1.000
_cell.length_c   1.000
_cell.angle_alpha   90.00
_cell.angle_beta   90.00
_cell.angle_gamma   90.00
#
_symmetry.space_group_name_H-M   'P 1'
#
loop_
_entity.id
_entity.type
_entity.pdbx_description
1 polymer ?
#
loop_
_entity_poly.entity_id
_entity_poly.type
_entity_poly.pdbx_seq_one_letter_code
_entity_poly.pdbx_strand_id
1 'polypeptide(L)'
;MTIQRIPIENAAPVLLLKGEFSQSDDPQQLSREVAASGAKAVTFDSNGGNILAAMAYGRMIRSLGLATFQLRASQCASACTLAFVGGLIRQAEPGAIGVHQSSFAPGAGLDSPTAVAAIQTMTAQIMSYFTEMGVDPKLLQVSLSVPSDDMRYLTASEMQSYGVTFGNLKDIAGQFTAAGAAVPAPPSSASQEPAAQTTEQKARAFISAYYDAWSGGNTEAVAFMEKTYGETVDFYGKATPKAEVVTAKRDFATRWPIRAYSEKPQSLKISCSDTCRIDGNVDWYAKRAGDRISSGTAEFAFVWDVKTGTIISESGKVNEADKGASAPIRLIAQWQEQNGTCRGGSGDSTDTLAACDRRERIAAKLQTVGWCFGREGEYGYQMDWHACDVPSSPKIAAGANASGAPSVVRKNPADFPTSGRFAGRTMLPDFKGRDREFNSFRTRIRDGMRQGPNFAGHYTLIQIGCGTGCSFAIVADNKTGQPASFPRGGEANMYLTLDYRLESRLLAAQWFSYDAGRCFLEYFDFDRDEWKPLTKADIGNSDTCYKTIEENLH
;
A
#
# COMPACT_ATOMS: atom_id res chain seq x y z
N MET A 1 -17.83 -18.19 -10.57
CA MET A 1 -16.64 -17.42 -11.01
C MET A 1 -16.85 -16.73 -12.37
N THR A 2 -16.44 -15.46 -12.52
CA THR A 2 -16.45 -14.72 -13.80
C THR A 2 -15.02 -14.38 -14.22
N ILE A 3 -14.72 -14.48 -15.53
CA ILE A 3 -13.39 -14.15 -16.09
C ILE A 3 -13.50 -12.86 -16.90
N GLN A 4 -12.68 -11.87 -16.57
CA GLN A 4 -12.58 -10.60 -17.28
C GLN A 4 -11.17 -10.41 -17.84
N ARG A 5 -11.04 -9.63 -18.92
CA ARG A 5 -9.74 -9.29 -19.53
C ARG A 5 -9.34 -7.89 -19.09
N ILE A 6 -8.23 -7.77 -18.39
CA ILE A 6 -7.60 -6.48 -18.09
C ILE A 6 -6.64 -6.17 -19.24
N PRO A 7 -6.90 -5.12 -20.04
CA PRO A 7 -6.04 -4.75 -21.16
C PRO A 7 -4.69 -4.25 -20.67
N ILE A 8 -3.62 -4.62 -21.39
CA ILE A 8 -2.28 -4.06 -21.21
C ILE A 8 -1.85 -3.46 -22.54
N GLU A 9 -1.34 -2.22 -22.52
CA GLU A 9 -0.84 -1.58 -23.72
C GLU A 9 0.30 -2.41 -24.34
N ASN A 10 0.15 -2.76 -25.62
CA ASN A 10 1.14 -3.51 -26.41
C ASN A 10 1.51 -4.90 -25.85
N ALA A 11 0.65 -5.53 -25.03
CA ALA A 11 0.88 -6.88 -24.52
C ALA A 11 -0.42 -7.69 -24.41
N ALA A 12 -0.28 -9.01 -24.19
CA ALA A 12 -1.43 -9.87 -23.92
C ALA A 12 -2.13 -9.42 -22.64
N PRO A 13 -3.48 -9.47 -22.58
CA PRO A 13 -4.22 -9.05 -21.40
C PRO A 13 -3.95 -9.99 -20.22
N VAL A 14 -4.22 -9.50 -19.02
CA VAL A 14 -4.29 -10.33 -17.81
C VAL A 14 -5.73 -10.79 -17.63
N LEU A 15 -5.93 -12.05 -17.26
CA LEU A 15 -7.26 -12.54 -16.89
C LEU A 15 -7.53 -12.27 -15.41
N LEU A 16 -8.58 -11.53 -15.12
CA LEU A 16 -9.10 -11.32 -13.77
C LEU A 16 -10.19 -12.36 -13.47
N LEU A 17 -9.96 -13.19 -12.47
CA LEU A 17 -10.96 -14.11 -11.93
C LEU A 17 -11.70 -13.41 -10.78
N LYS A 18 -12.97 -13.08 -11.00
CA LYS A 18 -13.80 -12.28 -10.09
C LYS A 18 -15.00 -13.05 -9.55
N GLY A 19 -15.29 -12.86 -8.26
CA GLY A 19 -16.43 -13.45 -7.57
C GLY A 19 -16.08 -14.71 -6.77
N GLU A 20 -17.10 -15.44 -6.32
CA GLU A 20 -16.91 -16.66 -5.51
C GLU A 20 -16.72 -17.92 -6.38
N PHE A 21 -15.94 -18.86 -5.86
CA PHE A 21 -15.80 -20.21 -6.41
C PHE A 21 -17.02 -21.06 -6.04
N SER A 22 -17.72 -21.61 -7.03
CA SER A 22 -18.90 -22.48 -6.86
C SER A 22 -18.62 -23.90 -7.35
N GLN A 23 -19.33 -24.89 -6.80
CA GLN A 23 -19.27 -26.28 -7.31
C GLN A 23 -19.70 -26.39 -8.77
N SER A 24 -20.53 -25.46 -9.25
CA SER A 24 -21.01 -25.42 -10.64
C SER A 24 -20.05 -24.71 -11.60
N ASP A 25 -18.93 -24.16 -11.12
CA ASP A 25 -17.98 -23.48 -12.00
C ASP A 25 -17.29 -24.46 -12.96
N ASP A 26 -17.01 -24.00 -14.18
CA ASP A 26 -16.27 -24.75 -15.21
C ASP A 26 -14.86 -24.18 -15.43
N PRO A 27 -13.80 -24.76 -14.83
CA PRO A 27 -12.42 -24.32 -15.08
C PRO A 27 -12.00 -24.37 -16.55
N GLN A 28 -12.66 -25.15 -17.42
CA GLN A 28 -12.34 -25.16 -18.86
C GLN A 28 -12.63 -23.82 -19.53
N GLN A 29 -13.48 -22.98 -18.93
CA GLN A 29 -13.68 -21.62 -19.41
C GLN A 29 -12.37 -20.82 -19.40
N LEU A 30 -11.50 -21.03 -18.40
CA LEU A 30 -10.19 -20.39 -18.34
C LEU A 30 -9.30 -20.79 -19.52
N SER A 31 -9.28 -22.08 -19.89
CA SER A 31 -8.53 -22.55 -21.07
C SER A 31 -9.02 -21.89 -22.36
N ARG A 32 -10.35 -21.78 -22.54
CA ARG A 32 -10.95 -21.08 -23.69
C ARG A 32 -10.57 -19.60 -23.72
N GLU A 33 -10.59 -18.92 -22.58
CA GLU A 33 -10.21 -17.51 -22.49
C GLU A 33 -8.72 -17.28 -22.75
N VAL A 34 -7.84 -18.16 -22.26
CA VAL A 34 -6.40 -18.10 -22.55
C VAL A 34 -6.14 -18.33 -24.03
N ALA A 35 -6.78 -19.32 -24.64
CA ALA A 35 -6.66 -19.58 -26.08
C ALA A 35 -7.16 -18.40 -26.93
N ALA A 36 -8.24 -17.73 -26.50
CA ALA A 36 -8.84 -16.61 -27.22
C ALA A 36 -8.09 -15.29 -27.04
N SER A 37 -7.42 -15.08 -25.89
CA SER A 37 -6.79 -13.80 -25.54
C SER A 37 -5.26 -13.81 -25.63
N GLY A 38 -4.64 -15.00 -25.64
CA GLY A 38 -3.19 -15.15 -25.54
C GLY A 38 -2.63 -14.81 -24.15
N ALA A 39 -3.48 -14.63 -23.14
CA ALA A 39 -3.09 -14.24 -21.79
C ALA A 39 -2.04 -15.20 -21.20
N LYS A 40 -1.08 -14.63 -20.49
CA LYS A 40 0.00 -15.37 -19.82
C LYS A 40 -0.06 -15.26 -18.30
N ALA A 41 -0.95 -14.43 -17.77
CA ALA A 41 -1.07 -14.20 -16.35
C ALA A 41 -2.53 -14.04 -15.90
N VAL A 42 -2.76 -14.39 -14.63
CA VAL A 42 -4.03 -14.33 -13.95
C VAL A 42 -3.89 -13.51 -12.66
N THR A 43 -4.90 -12.70 -12.34
CA THR A 43 -5.08 -12.03 -11.03
C THR A 43 -6.49 -12.31 -10.51
N PHE A 44 -6.72 -12.06 -9.22
CA PHE A 44 -7.99 -12.39 -8.57
C PHE A 44 -8.65 -11.19 -7.90
N ASP A 45 -9.98 -11.22 -7.88
CA ASP A 45 -10.85 -10.37 -7.06
C ASP A 45 -11.94 -11.27 -6.45
N SER A 46 -11.55 -12.05 -5.45
CA SER A 46 -12.34 -13.15 -4.89
C SER A 46 -12.18 -13.27 -3.38
N ASN A 47 -13.32 -13.37 -2.69
CA ASN A 47 -13.41 -13.74 -1.27
C ASN A 47 -13.20 -15.24 -1.02
N GLY A 48 -13.03 -16.05 -2.07
CA GLY A 48 -12.93 -17.51 -1.97
C GLY A 48 -14.23 -18.21 -2.35
N GLY A 49 -14.63 -19.24 -1.59
CA GLY A 49 -15.79 -20.09 -1.90
C GLY A 49 -15.45 -21.58 -1.79
N ASN A 50 -15.94 -22.37 -2.74
CA ASN A 50 -15.76 -23.81 -2.77
C ASN A 50 -14.29 -24.23 -3.00
N ILE A 51 -13.75 -24.98 -2.03
CA ILE A 51 -12.35 -25.46 -2.00
C ILE A 51 -11.99 -26.27 -3.25
N LEU A 52 -12.83 -27.24 -3.62
CA LEU A 52 -12.54 -28.15 -4.73
C LEU A 52 -12.58 -27.41 -6.08
N ALA A 53 -13.53 -26.50 -6.25
CA ALA A 53 -13.59 -25.63 -7.43
C ALA A 53 -12.33 -24.75 -7.54
N ALA A 54 -11.90 -24.11 -6.44
CA ALA A 54 -10.69 -23.30 -6.43
C ALA A 54 -9.42 -24.11 -6.76
N MET A 55 -9.29 -25.32 -6.21
CA MET A 55 -8.20 -26.24 -6.55
C MET A 55 -8.25 -26.67 -8.02
N ALA A 56 -9.45 -26.89 -8.58
CA ALA A 56 -9.60 -27.22 -10.00
C ALA A 56 -9.17 -26.06 -10.91
N TYR A 57 -9.50 -24.82 -10.55
CA TYR A 57 -8.97 -23.62 -11.23
C TYR A 57 -7.45 -23.52 -11.12
N GLY A 58 -6.87 -23.78 -9.94
CA GLY A 58 -5.42 -23.73 -9.79
C GLY A 58 -4.68 -24.81 -10.60
N ARG A 59 -5.22 -26.03 -10.72
CA ARG A 59 -4.70 -27.04 -11.66
C ARG A 59 -4.78 -26.59 -13.11
N MET A 60 -5.87 -25.91 -13.49
CA MET A 60 -6.03 -25.37 -14.84
C MET A 60 -5.03 -24.23 -15.11
N ILE A 61 -4.81 -23.34 -14.15
CA ILE A 61 -3.77 -22.29 -14.23
C ILE A 61 -2.40 -22.93 -14.45
N ARG A 62 -2.07 -23.99 -13.69
CA ARG A 62 -0.81 -24.73 -13.81
C ARG A 62 -0.65 -25.39 -15.18
N SER A 63 -1.68 -26.10 -15.65
CA SER A 63 -1.63 -26.85 -16.93
C SER A 63 -1.49 -25.93 -18.14
N LEU A 64 -2.01 -24.71 -18.05
CA LEU A 64 -1.88 -23.67 -19.07
C LEU A 64 -0.56 -22.89 -18.98
N GLY A 65 0.27 -23.15 -17.95
CA GLY A 65 1.56 -22.49 -17.76
C GLY A 65 1.45 -21.00 -17.42
N LEU A 66 0.35 -20.58 -16.79
CA LEU A 66 0.09 -19.17 -16.49
C LEU A 66 0.86 -18.72 -15.25
N ALA A 67 1.29 -17.45 -15.25
CA ALA A 67 1.71 -16.78 -14.02
C ALA A 67 0.47 -16.33 -13.23
N THR A 68 0.59 -16.28 -11.90
CA THR A 68 -0.38 -15.59 -11.06
C THR A 68 0.28 -14.38 -10.42
N PHE A 69 -0.43 -13.26 -10.39
CA PHE A 69 -0.04 -12.14 -9.58
C PHE A 69 -1.21 -11.59 -8.79
N GLN A 70 -0.95 -11.03 -7.61
CA GLN A 70 -1.98 -10.45 -6.76
C GLN A 70 -1.51 -9.10 -6.20
N LEU A 71 -2.29 -8.05 -6.46
CA LEU A 71 -2.10 -6.72 -5.87
C LEU A 71 -2.96 -6.60 -4.62
N ARG A 72 -2.54 -5.81 -3.64
CA ARG A 72 -3.31 -5.54 -2.41
C ARG A 72 -4.61 -4.76 -2.70
N ALA A 73 -4.64 -4.03 -3.81
CA ALA A 73 -5.84 -3.32 -4.28
C ALA A 73 -6.96 -4.26 -4.77
N SER A 74 -6.71 -5.57 -4.90
CA SER A 74 -7.71 -6.57 -5.30
C SER A 74 -7.69 -7.75 -4.33
N GLN A 75 -8.84 -8.39 -4.13
CA GLN A 75 -8.95 -9.38 -3.07
C GLN A 75 -8.57 -10.80 -3.54
N CYS A 76 -7.80 -11.52 -2.73
CA CYS A 76 -7.71 -12.98 -2.82
C CYS A 76 -7.67 -13.58 -1.43
N ALA A 77 -8.84 -14.04 -0.96
CA ALA A 77 -9.01 -14.58 0.38
C ALA A 77 -9.51 -16.03 0.37
N SER A 78 -9.25 -16.75 1.47
CA SER A 78 -9.75 -18.10 1.70
C SER A 78 -9.37 -19.07 0.56
N ALA A 79 -10.35 -19.77 -0.02
CA ALA A 79 -10.17 -20.69 -1.14
C ALA A 79 -9.50 -20.05 -2.37
N CYS A 80 -9.56 -18.73 -2.56
CA CYS A 80 -8.84 -18.05 -3.65
C CYS A 80 -7.34 -18.34 -3.63
N THR A 81 -6.74 -18.43 -2.43
CA THR A 81 -5.33 -18.79 -2.25
C THR A 81 -4.99 -20.11 -2.94
N LEU A 82 -5.91 -21.09 -2.95
CA LEU A 82 -5.71 -22.38 -3.60
C LEU A 82 -5.64 -22.24 -5.13
N ALA A 83 -6.44 -21.35 -5.72
CA ALA A 83 -6.35 -21.06 -7.15
C ALA A 83 -5.06 -20.28 -7.48
N PHE A 84 -4.72 -19.28 -6.67
CA PHE A 84 -3.53 -18.44 -6.83
C PHE A 84 -2.23 -19.27 -6.86
N VAL A 85 -2.07 -20.26 -5.98
CA VAL A 85 -0.85 -21.08 -5.93
C VAL A 85 -0.69 -22.03 -7.12
N GLY A 86 -1.69 -22.10 -8.01
CA GLY A 86 -1.62 -22.81 -9.29
C GLY A 86 -0.65 -22.19 -10.30
N GLY A 87 -0.24 -20.93 -10.11
CA GLY A 87 0.65 -20.23 -11.03
C GLY A 87 2.03 -20.88 -11.16
N LEU A 88 2.57 -20.90 -12.39
CA LEU A 88 3.94 -21.35 -12.67
C LEU A 88 4.97 -20.41 -12.03
N ILE A 89 4.69 -19.11 -12.13
CA ILE A 89 5.35 -18.03 -11.41
C ILE A 89 4.27 -17.30 -10.63
N ARG A 90 4.56 -16.99 -9.37
CA ARG A 90 3.59 -16.50 -8.38
C ARG A 90 4.15 -15.28 -7.70
N GLN A 91 3.54 -14.12 -7.94
CA GLN A 91 3.94 -12.85 -7.34
C GLN A 91 2.77 -12.28 -6.55
N ALA A 92 2.99 -11.77 -5.35
CA ALA A 92 1.92 -11.15 -4.60
C ALA A 92 2.48 -10.01 -3.77
N GLU A 93 1.77 -8.90 -3.75
CA GLU A 93 2.03 -7.85 -2.78
C GLU A 93 1.79 -8.42 -1.37
N PRO A 94 2.65 -8.10 -0.39
CA PRO A 94 2.42 -8.56 0.97
C PRO A 94 1.06 -8.13 1.51
N GLY A 95 0.41 -9.06 2.19
CA GLY A 95 -0.94 -8.89 2.68
C GLY A 95 -2.03 -9.01 1.61
N ALA A 96 -1.70 -9.33 0.35
CA ALA A 96 -2.70 -9.51 -0.71
C ALA A 96 -3.32 -10.92 -0.72
N ILE A 97 -2.72 -11.88 -0.01
CA ILE A 97 -3.20 -13.27 0.11
C ILE A 97 -3.72 -13.50 1.53
N GLY A 98 -5.03 -13.76 1.64
CA GLY A 98 -5.72 -14.04 2.89
C GLY A 98 -5.97 -15.53 3.10
N VAL A 99 -5.66 -16.03 4.29
CA VAL A 99 -5.93 -17.41 4.71
C VAL A 99 -6.69 -17.44 6.04
N HIS A 100 -7.59 -18.41 6.16
CA HIS A 100 -8.30 -18.72 7.39
C HIS A 100 -8.84 -20.15 7.33
N GLN A 101 -9.43 -20.65 8.43
CA GLN A 101 -10.05 -21.97 8.41
C GLN A 101 -11.25 -21.94 7.46
N SER A 102 -11.25 -22.81 6.45
CA SER A 102 -12.40 -22.97 5.58
C SER A 102 -13.50 -23.74 6.31
N SER A 103 -14.77 -23.39 6.07
CA SER A 103 -15.89 -24.18 6.55
C SER A 103 -15.92 -25.52 5.82
N PHE A 104 -15.28 -26.52 6.40
CA PHE A 104 -15.50 -27.92 6.05
C PHE A 104 -16.96 -28.22 6.41
N ALA A 105 -17.90 -28.02 5.50
CA ALA A 105 -19.31 -28.27 5.81
C ALA A 105 -19.60 -29.78 5.69
N PRO A 106 -19.85 -30.51 6.79
CA PRO A 106 -20.89 -31.51 6.79
C PRO A 106 -22.23 -30.78 6.89
N GLY A 107 -23.14 -31.04 5.95
CA GLY A 107 -24.53 -30.63 6.10
C GLY A 107 -25.08 -31.12 7.44
N ALA A 108 -25.94 -30.31 8.05
CA ALA A 108 -26.70 -30.68 9.25
C ALA A 108 -27.41 -32.03 9.01
N GLY A 109 -26.88 -33.11 9.60
CA GLY A 109 -27.40 -34.46 9.44
C GLY A 109 -26.37 -35.58 9.28
N LEU A 110 -25.06 -35.28 9.19
CA LEU A 110 -24.02 -36.32 9.19
C LEU A 110 -23.69 -36.79 10.61
N ASP A 111 -23.53 -38.10 10.79
CA ASP A 111 -23.06 -38.68 12.06
C ASP A 111 -21.61 -38.23 12.36
N SER A 112 -21.23 -38.17 13.64
CA SER A 112 -19.90 -37.65 14.03
C SER A 112 -18.72 -38.39 13.36
N PRO A 113 -18.76 -39.71 13.12
CA PRO A 113 -17.70 -40.42 12.39
C PRO A 113 -17.57 -40.00 10.90
N THR A 114 -18.68 -39.86 10.17
CA THR A 114 -18.65 -39.43 8.76
C THR A 114 -18.23 -37.98 8.59
N ALA A 115 -18.63 -37.10 9.52
CA ALA A 115 -18.17 -35.72 9.55
C ALA A 115 -16.65 -35.61 9.76
N VAL A 116 -16.09 -36.38 10.71
CA VAL A 116 -14.63 -36.43 10.94
C VAL A 116 -13.90 -37.01 9.74
N ALA A 117 -14.40 -38.09 9.13
CA ALA A 117 -13.80 -38.68 7.94
C ALA A 117 -13.79 -37.71 6.74
N ALA A 118 -14.85 -36.92 6.56
CA ALA A 118 -14.92 -35.90 5.51
C ALA A 118 -13.89 -34.77 5.73
N ILE A 119 -13.73 -34.29 6.96
CA ILE A 119 -12.71 -33.28 7.32
C ILE A 119 -11.30 -33.83 7.08
N GLN A 120 -11.03 -35.07 7.50
CA GLN A 120 -9.74 -35.72 7.27
C GLN A 120 -9.44 -35.87 5.78
N THR A 121 -10.43 -36.29 4.99
CA THR A 121 -10.31 -36.42 3.53
C THR A 121 -10.00 -35.07 2.87
N MET A 122 -10.73 -34.02 3.23
CA MET A 122 -10.51 -32.68 2.68
C MET A 122 -9.16 -32.10 3.09
N THR A 123 -8.76 -32.27 4.35
CA THR A 123 -7.45 -31.85 4.86
C THR A 123 -6.32 -32.52 4.08
N ALA A 124 -6.42 -33.84 3.87
CA ALA A 124 -5.45 -34.59 3.07
C ALA A 124 -5.40 -34.11 1.61
N GLN A 125 -6.55 -33.81 1.00
CA GLN A 125 -6.62 -33.29 -0.37
C GLN A 125 -5.93 -31.92 -0.50
N ILE A 126 -6.12 -31.02 0.47
CA ILE A 126 -5.46 -29.70 0.47
C ILE A 126 -3.95 -29.84 0.68
N MET A 127 -3.50 -30.69 1.61
CA MET A 127 -2.06 -30.94 1.82
C MET A 127 -1.39 -31.52 0.57
N SER A 128 -2.06 -32.49 -0.07
CA SER A 128 -1.60 -33.08 -1.33
C SER A 128 -1.52 -32.03 -2.43
N TYR A 129 -2.54 -31.19 -2.56
CA TYR A 129 -2.57 -30.09 -3.52
C TYR A 129 -1.49 -29.03 -3.28
N PHE A 130 -1.22 -28.65 -2.03
CA PHE A 130 -0.11 -27.75 -1.72
C PHE A 130 1.22 -28.36 -2.13
N THR A 131 1.44 -29.64 -1.84
CA THR A 131 2.64 -30.35 -2.25
C THR A 131 2.78 -30.38 -3.78
N GLU A 132 1.70 -30.68 -4.50
CA GLU A 132 1.64 -30.66 -5.97
C GLU A 132 1.97 -29.27 -6.55
N MET A 133 1.52 -28.20 -5.89
CA MET A 133 1.77 -26.83 -6.30
C MET A 133 3.08 -26.25 -5.78
N GLY A 134 3.91 -27.03 -5.08
CA GLY A 134 5.17 -26.55 -4.50
C GLY A 134 4.97 -25.50 -3.40
N VAL A 135 3.95 -25.69 -2.57
CA VAL A 135 3.63 -24.90 -1.36
C VAL A 135 3.89 -25.79 -0.14
N ASP A 136 4.55 -25.27 0.89
CA ASP A 136 4.76 -25.99 2.14
C ASP A 136 3.40 -26.27 2.82
N PRO A 137 3.05 -27.54 3.08
CA PRO A 137 1.79 -27.89 3.77
C PRO A 137 1.61 -27.24 5.14
N LYS A 138 2.66 -26.71 5.78
CA LYS A 138 2.55 -25.88 7.00
C LYS A 138 1.64 -24.66 6.82
N LEU A 139 1.45 -24.17 5.59
CA LEU A 139 0.48 -23.12 5.32
C LEU A 139 -0.94 -23.53 5.73
N LEU A 140 -1.30 -24.81 5.59
CA LEU A 140 -2.60 -25.31 6.04
C LEU A 140 -2.75 -25.18 7.56
N GLN A 141 -1.69 -25.42 8.32
CA GLN A 141 -1.71 -25.25 9.78
C GLN A 141 -1.94 -23.79 10.16
N VAL A 142 -1.32 -22.86 9.43
CA VAL A 142 -1.56 -21.43 9.59
C VAL A 142 -3.02 -21.08 9.31
N SER A 143 -3.57 -21.54 8.18
CA SER A 143 -4.99 -21.33 7.85
C SER A 143 -5.92 -21.86 8.94
N LEU A 144 -5.71 -23.10 9.40
CA LEU A 144 -6.55 -23.74 10.42
C LEU A 144 -6.44 -23.08 11.81
N SER A 145 -5.37 -22.33 12.07
CA SER A 145 -5.19 -21.60 13.34
C SER A 145 -6.00 -20.29 13.41
N VAL A 146 -6.62 -19.89 12.30
CA VAL A 146 -7.36 -18.63 12.16
C VAL A 146 -8.86 -18.95 12.07
N PRO A 147 -9.71 -18.41 12.96
CA PRO A 147 -11.16 -18.62 12.95
C PRO A 147 -11.83 -18.29 11.61
N SER A 148 -13.01 -18.84 11.37
CA SER A 148 -13.70 -18.74 10.06
C SER A 148 -14.29 -17.36 9.83
N ASP A 149 -14.53 -16.61 10.91
CA ASP A 149 -14.96 -15.23 10.96
C ASP A 149 -13.79 -14.23 11.01
N ASP A 150 -12.54 -14.71 10.95
CA ASP A 150 -11.33 -13.91 10.90
C ASP A 150 -10.51 -14.22 9.64
N MET A 151 -9.52 -13.39 9.34
CA MET A 151 -8.65 -13.54 8.18
C MET A 151 -7.22 -13.15 8.50
N ARG A 152 -6.27 -14.07 8.25
CA ARG A 152 -4.85 -13.78 8.32
C ARG A 152 -4.31 -13.51 6.93
N TYR A 153 -3.84 -12.29 6.70
CA TYR A 153 -3.13 -11.96 5.48
C TYR A 153 -1.63 -12.24 5.62
N LEU A 154 -1.06 -12.95 4.64
CA LEU A 154 0.33 -13.42 4.68
C LEU A 154 1.32 -12.29 4.39
N THR A 155 2.41 -12.25 5.14
CA THR A 155 3.55 -11.36 4.87
C THR A 155 4.39 -11.86 3.68
N ALA A 156 5.27 -11.01 3.14
CA ALA A 156 6.22 -11.41 2.08
C ALA A 156 7.02 -12.66 2.48
N SER A 157 7.57 -12.66 3.70
CA SER A 157 8.43 -13.73 4.19
C SER A 157 7.66 -15.03 4.40
N GLU A 158 6.42 -14.95 4.88
CA GLU A 158 5.54 -16.13 4.97
C GLU A 158 5.20 -16.65 3.59
N MET A 159 4.83 -15.78 2.64
CA MET A 159 4.52 -16.20 1.28
C MET A 159 5.71 -16.87 0.60
N GLN A 160 6.93 -16.38 0.82
CA GLN A 160 8.14 -17.01 0.31
C GLN A 160 8.46 -18.33 1.05
N SER A 161 8.43 -18.32 2.38
CA SER A 161 8.77 -19.48 3.23
C SER A 161 7.82 -20.65 2.99
N TYR A 162 6.53 -20.36 2.76
CA TYR A 162 5.53 -21.36 2.43
C TYR A 162 5.43 -21.65 0.93
N GLY A 163 6.22 -20.99 0.07
CA GLY A 163 6.16 -21.20 -1.38
C GLY A 163 4.88 -20.68 -2.06
N VAL A 164 4.13 -19.79 -1.41
CA VAL A 164 2.97 -19.10 -1.99
C VAL A 164 3.42 -18.18 -3.14
N THR A 165 4.50 -17.44 -2.95
CA THR A 165 5.20 -16.71 -4.02
C THR A 165 6.42 -17.49 -4.49
N PHE A 166 6.65 -17.56 -5.80
CA PHE A 166 7.66 -18.43 -6.41
C PHE A 166 8.06 -17.98 -7.82
N GLY A 167 9.35 -18.13 -8.17
CA GLY A 167 9.89 -17.83 -9.50
C GLY A 167 10.09 -16.34 -9.79
N ASN A 168 10.82 -16.01 -10.86
CA ASN A 168 11.04 -14.62 -11.29
C ASN A 168 10.31 -14.34 -12.62
N LEU A 169 9.62 -13.19 -12.70
CA LEU A 169 8.93 -12.74 -13.93
C LEU A 169 9.89 -12.60 -15.14
N LYS A 170 11.18 -12.34 -14.90
CA LYS A 170 12.20 -12.26 -15.97
C LYS A 170 12.50 -13.61 -16.63
N ASP A 171 12.24 -14.71 -15.94
CA ASP A 171 12.48 -16.07 -16.46
C ASP A 171 11.45 -16.47 -17.53
N ILE A 172 10.33 -15.74 -17.62
CA ILE A 172 9.24 -15.92 -18.61
C ILE A 172 9.73 -15.61 -20.03
N ALA A 173 10.52 -14.54 -20.20
CA ALA A 173 11.03 -14.15 -21.51
C ALA A 173 11.92 -15.24 -22.13
N GLY A 174 12.57 -16.07 -21.30
CA GLY A 174 13.44 -17.16 -21.73
C GLY A 174 12.72 -18.48 -22.04
N GLN A 175 11.50 -18.70 -21.53
CA GLN A 175 10.78 -19.97 -21.68
C GLN A 175 9.81 -20.01 -22.87
N PHE A 176 9.42 -18.86 -23.44
CA PHE A 176 8.45 -18.78 -24.54
C PHE A 176 9.07 -18.71 -25.95
N THR A 177 10.39 -18.72 -26.09
CA THR A 177 11.07 -18.86 -27.40
C THR A 177 11.02 -20.29 -27.95
N ALA A 178 10.57 -21.28 -27.17
CA ALA A 178 10.59 -22.69 -27.55
C ALA A 178 9.26 -23.26 -28.11
N ALA A 179 8.18 -22.47 -28.19
CA ALA A 179 6.89 -22.97 -28.68
C ALA A 179 6.32 -22.08 -29.80
N GLY A 180 7.03 -22.03 -30.91
CA GLY A 180 6.50 -21.52 -32.18
C GLY A 180 5.65 -22.59 -32.87
N ALA A 181 4.33 -22.40 -32.89
CA ALA A 181 3.47 -23.01 -33.89
C ALA A 181 2.40 -21.98 -34.28
N ALA A 182 2.52 -21.50 -35.52
CA ALA A 182 1.67 -20.50 -36.14
C ALA A 182 0.30 -21.06 -36.52
N VAL A 183 -0.80 -20.36 -36.20
CA VAL A 183 -2.07 -20.40 -36.96
C VAL A 183 -2.90 -19.12 -36.68
N PRO A 184 -3.94 -18.80 -37.46
CA PRO A 184 -3.98 -17.70 -38.44
C PRO A 184 -4.79 -16.47 -37.98
N ALA A 185 -4.70 -15.39 -38.75
CA ALA A 185 -5.46 -14.15 -38.56
C ALA A 185 -7.00 -14.35 -38.73
N PRO A 186 -7.83 -13.45 -38.15
CA PRO A 186 -9.14 -13.77 -37.57
C PRO A 186 -10.33 -13.53 -38.51
N PRO A 187 -11.55 -13.98 -38.14
CA PRO A 187 -12.75 -13.19 -38.36
C PRO A 187 -13.06 -12.38 -37.09
N SER A 188 -13.15 -11.07 -37.27
CA SER A 188 -13.59 -10.08 -36.29
C SER A 188 -15.03 -10.31 -35.84
N SER A 189 -15.30 -10.24 -34.54
CA SER A 189 -16.62 -9.86 -34.03
C SER A 189 -16.61 -9.29 -32.61
N ALA A 190 -16.92 -7.98 -32.58
CA ALA A 190 -17.72 -7.24 -31.61
C ALA A 190 -17.18 -7.05 -30.17
N SER A 191 -16.45 -5.94 -30.04
CA SER A 191 -16.30 -5.07 -28.87
C SER A 191 -17.60 -4.87 -28.06
N GLN A 192 -17.54 -5.13 -26.75
CA GLN A 192 -18.39 -4.46 -25.76
C GLN A 192 -17.60 -3.29 -25.17
N GLU A 193 -18.13 -2.09 -25.39
CA GLU A 193 -17.58 -0.79 -25.04
C GLU A 193 -17.76 -0.50 -23.54
N PRO A 194 -16.81 0.17 -22.84
CA PRO A 194 -17.02 0.67 -21.48
C PRO A 194 -18.20 1.64 -21.48
N ALA A 195 -19.10 1.53 -20.49
CA ALA A 195 -20.22 2.46 -20.36
C ALA A 195 -19.69 3.91 -20.37
N ALA A 196 -20.20 4.72 -21.31
CA ALA A 196 -19.74 6.09 -21.50
C ALA A 196 -19.98 6.92 -20.22
N GLN A 197 -18.91 7.51 -19.67
CA GLN A 197 -19.02 8.45 -18.55
C GLN A 197 -19.98 9.58 -18.88
N THR A 198 -20.87 9.93 -17.95
CA THR A 198 -21.80 11.04 -18.14
C THR A 198 -21.04 12.36 -18.24
N THR A 199 -21.62 13.34 -18.92
CA THR A 199 -21.02 14.68 -19.04
C THR A 199 -20.78 15.32 -17.67
N GLU A 200 -21.66 15.07 -16.70
CA GLU A 200 -21.49 15.53 -15.31
C GLU A 200 -20.31 14.87 -14.60
N GLN A 201 -20.05 13.58 -14.84
CA GLN A 201 -18.87 12.89 -14.30
C GLN A 201 -17.58 13.48 -14.89
N LYS A 202 -17.58 13.80 -16.20
CA LYS A 202 -16.45 14.47 -16.86
C LYS A 202 -16.22 15.87 -16.28
N ALA A 203 -17.29 16.64 -16.08
CA ALA A 203 -17.22 17.97 -15.45
C ALA A 203 -16.69 17.90 -14.00
N ARG A 204 -17.06 16.87 -13.24
CA ARG A 204 -16.54 16.62 -11.88
C ARG A 204 -15.06 16.28 -11.86
N ALA A 205 -14.62 15.41 -12.78
CA ALA A 205 -13.20 15.08 -12.94
C ALA A 205 -12.40 16.32 -13.36
N PHE A 206 -12.96 17.12 -14.27
CA PHE A 206 -12.38 18.37 -14.74
C PHE A 206 -12.11 19.36 -13.59
N ILE A 207 -13.10 19.64 -12.74
CA ILE A 207 -12.92 20.62 -11.65
C ILE A 207 -11.92 20.12 -10.59
N SER A 208 -11.86 18.80 -10.36
CA SER A 208 -10.85 18.19 -9.47
C SER A 208 -9.45 18.41 -10.05
N ALA A 209 -9.26 18.08 -11.32
CA ALA A 209 -7.99 18.26 -12.03
C ALA A 209 -7.55 19.73 -12.11
N TYR A 210 -8.50 20.65 -12.27
CA TYR A 210 -8.24 22.09 -12.24
C TYR A 210 -7.62 22.52 -10.91
N TYR A 211 -8.19 22.12 -9.77
CA TYR A 211 -7.65 22.49 -8.45
C TYR A 211 -6.38 21.73 -8.07
N ASP A 212 -6.21 20.50 -8.57
CA ASP A 212 -4.94 19.76 -8.44
C ASP A 212 -3.81 20.51 -9.17
N ALA A 213 -4.03 20.87 -10.44
CA ALA A 213 -3.06 21.63 -11.22
C ALA A 213 -2.80 23.01 -10.62
N TRP A 214 -3.85 23.71 -10.18
CA TRP A 214 -3.72 25.04 -9.57
C TRP A 214 -2.96 25.01 -8.25
N SER A 215 -3.01 23.90 -7.50
CA SER A 215 -2.26 23.70 -6.26
C SER A 215 -0.80 23.31 -6.48
N GLY A 216 -0.39 23.04 -7.73
CA GLY A 216 0.98 22.68 -8.08
C GLY A 216 1.92 23.88 -8.25
N GLY A 217 3.10 23.61 -8.78
CA GLY A 217 4.10 24.62 -9.13
C GLY A 217 3.59 25.65 -10.14
N ASN A 218 4.17 26.85 -10.14
CA ASN A 218 3.70 27.95 -11.00
C ASN A 218 3.74 27.61 -12.49
N THR A 219 4.78 26.89 -12.93
CA THR A 219 4.98 26.55 -14.34
C THR A 219 3.89 25.59 -14.82
N GLU A 220 3.68 24.51 -14.08
CA GLU A 220 2.69 23.47 -14.40
C GLU A 220 1.27 24.02 -14.29
N ALA A 221 0.98 24.79 -13.24
CA ALA A 221 -0.32 25.41 -13.04
C ALA A 221 -0.67 26.37 -14.19
N VAL A 222 0.24 27.25 -14.59
CA VAL A 222 0.00 28.21 -15.68
C VAL A 222 -0.10 27.51 -17.03
N ALA A 223 0.70 26.46 -17.28
CA ALA A 223 0.58 25.65 -18.49
C ALA A 223 -0.80 24.96 -18.59
N PHE A 224 -1.33 24.48 -17.47
CA PHE A 224 -2.69 23.95 -17.41
C PHE A 224 -3.72 25.03 -17.72
N MET A 225 -3.63 26.21 -17.10
CA MET A 225 -4.54 27.34 -17.37
C MET A 225 -4.54 27.73 -18.86
N GLU A 226 -3.37 27.80 -19.49
CA GLU A 226 -3.21 28.12 -20.91
C GLU A 226 -3.97 27.15 -21.84
N LYS A 227 -4.05 25.87 -21.46
CA LYS A 227 -4.77 24.82 -22.20
C LYS A 227 -6.28 24.83 -21.93
N THR A 228 -6.68 25.30 -20.76
CA THR A 228 -8.02 25.05 -20.22
C THR A 228 -8.99 26.22 -20.39
N TYR A 229 -8.54 27.46 -20.56
CA TYR A 229 -9.44 28.58 -20.88
C TYR A 229 -9.76 28.67 -22.38
N GLY A 230 -11.01 29.05 -22.70
CA GLY A 230 -11.42 29.38 -24.05
C GLY A 230 -10.82 30.71 -24.53
N GLU A 231 -10.93 31.00 -25.83
CA GLU A 231 -10.36 32.23 -26.43
C GLU A 231 -10.89 33.52 -25.80
N THR A 232 -12.18 33.54 -25.45
CA THR A 232 -12.83 34.61 -24.69
C THR A 232 -13.58 34.01 -23.52
N VAL A 233 -13.34 34.54 -22.32
CA VAL A 233 -13.89 34.03 -21.07
C VAL A 233 -14.66 35.14 -20.37
N ASP A 234 -15.87 34.88 -19.90
CA ASP A 234 -16.50 35.74 -18.90
C ASP A 234 -15.79 35.56 -17.56
N PHE A 235 -14.81 36.42 -17.30
CA PHE A 235 -13.97 36.40 -16.12
C PHE A 235 -14.46 37.45 -15.12
N TYR A 236 -15.17 36.98 -14.08
CA TYR A 236 -15.79 37.82 -13.05
C TYR A 236 -16.74 38.91 -13.60
N GLY A 237 -17.59 38.53 -14.56
CA GLY A 237 -18.61 39.40 -15.16
C GLY A 237 -18.09 40.28 -16.30
N LYS A 238 -16.89 40.01 -16.81
CA LYS A 238 -16.24 40.74 -17.91
C LYS A 238 -15.74 39.80 -18.98
N ALA A 239 -16.17 40.01 -20.21
CA ALA A 239 -15.61 39.31 -21.37
C ALA A 239 -14.12 39.68 -21.52
N THR A 240 -13.25 38.69 -21.31
CA THR A 240 -11.79 38.86 -21.18
C THR A 240 -11.07 37.87 -22.10
N PRO A 241 -10.11 38.31 -22.93
CA PRO A 241 -9.32 37.41 -23.78
C PRO A 241 -8.50 36.41 -22.97
N LYS A 242 -8.28 35.19 -23.50
CA LYS A 242 -7.50 34.13 -22.84
C LYS A 242 -6.15 34.61 -22.32
N ALA A 243 -5.43 35.38 -23.14
CA ALA A 243 -4.11 35.90 -22.78
C ALA A 243 -4.13 36.79 -21.52
N GLU A 244 -5.19 37.58 -21.33
CA GLU A 244 -5.37 38.42 -20.14
C GLU A 244 -5.75 37.58 -18.92
N VAL A 245 -6.62 36.57 -19.09
CA VAL A 245 -6.97 35.62 -18.02
C VAL A 245 -5.73 34.87 -17.54
N VAL A 246 -4.94 34.29 -18.46
CA VAL A 246 -3.73 33.55 -18.09
C VAL A 246 -2.68 34.47 -17.47
N THR A 247 -2.58 35.73 -17.91
CA THR A 247 -1.72 36.73 -17.27
C THR A 247 -2.16 37.00 -15.83
N ALA A 248 -3.47 37.22 -15.60
CA ALA A 248 -4.00 37.39 -14.24
C ALA A 248 -3.74 36.17 -13.35
N LYS A 249 -3.86 34.95 -13.90
CA LYS A 249 -3.53 33.70 -13.19
C LYS A 249 -2.04 33.60 -12.88
N ARG A 250 -1.17 33.93 -13.84
CA ARG A 250 0.30 33.94 -13.65
C ARG A 250 0.71 34.96 -12.59
N ASP A 251 0.14 36.15 -12.60
CA ASP A 251 0.41 37.19 -11.61
C ASP A 251 -0.05 36.75 -10.22
N PHE A 252 -1.21 36.11 -10.13
CA PHE A 252 -1.68 35.52 -8.88
C PHE A 252 -0.74 34.44 -8.36
N ALA A 253 -0.35 33.48 -9.21
CA ALA A 253 0.57 32.39 -8.86
C ALA A 253 1.97 32.91 -8.48
N THR A 254 2.42 33.98 -9.12
CA THR A 254 3.69 34.65 -8.78
C THR A 254 3.60 35.33 -7.41
N ARG A 255 2.46 35.97 -7.12
CA ARG A 255 2.19 36.59 -5.81
C ARG A 255 2.00 35.56 -4.70
N TRP A 256 1.46 34.38 -5.02
CA TRP A 256 1.16 33.28 -4.10
C TRP A 256 1.75 31.95 -4.63
N PRO A 257 3.09 31.79 -4.58
CA PRO A 257 3.78 30.67 -5.20
C PRO A 257 3.54 29.34 -4.49
N ILE A 258 3.25 29.36 -3.18
CA ILE A 258 2.89 28.18 -2.39
C ILE A 258 1.39 28.25 -2.17
N ARG A 259 0.64 27.29 -2.70
CA ARG A 259 -0.83 27.31 -2.62
C ARG A 259 -1.44 25.92 -2.70
N ALA A 260 -2.54 25.73 -2.00
CA ALA A 260 -3.34 24.51 -2.03
C ALA A 260 -4.83 24.87 -2.01
N TYR A 261 -5.59 24.25 -2.89
CA TYR A 261 -7.03 24.45 -3.07
C TYR A 261 -7.73 23.09 -3.09
N SER A 262 -8.75 22.92 -2.26
CA SER A 262 -9.53 21.68 -2.16
C SER A 262 -11.02 21.98 -2.18
N GLU A 263 -11.70 21.51 -3.24
CA GLU A 263 -13.14 21.61 -3.39
C GLU A 263 -13.88 20.76 -2.34
N LYS A 264 -14.94 21.32 -1.76
CA LYS A 264 -15.79 20.63 -0.78
C LYS A 264 -16.77 19.72 -1.50
N PRO A 265 -16.67 18.37 -1.38
CA PRO A 265 -17.46 17.44 -2.18
C PRO A 265 -18.98 17.65 -2.04
N GLN A 266 -19.43 17.92 -0.82
CA GLN A 266 -20.84 18.12 -0.48
C GLN A 266 -21.43 19.43 -1.03
N SER A 267 -20.57 20.40 -1.40
CA SER A 267 -21.02 21.68 -1.95
C SER A 267 -21.14 21.69 -3.47
N LEU A 268 -20.59 20.67 -4.14
CA LEU A 268 -20.42 20.66 -5.59
C LEU A 268 -21.73 20.38 -6.30
N LYS A 269 -22.22 21.37 -7.05
CA LYS A 269 -23.42 21.31 -7.88
C LYS A 269 -23.01 21.42 -9.34
N ILE A 270 -23.39 20.42 -10.13
CA ILE A 270 -23.07 20.36 -11.56
C ILE A 270 -24.39 20.20 -12.31
N SER A 271 -24.61 21.03 -13.32
CA SER A 271 -25.73 20.91 -14.25
C SER A 271 -25.21 21.08 -15.68
N CYS A 272 -25.40 20.06 -16.51
CA CYS A 272 -24.88 20.05 -17.88
C CYS A 272 -26.00 20.07 -18.93
N SER A 273 -25.81 20.92 -19.95
CA SER A 273 -26.52 20.88 -21.23
C SER A 273 -25.49 20.83 -22.37
N ASP A 274 -25.45 21.82 -23.26
CA ASP A 274 -24.34 22.06 -24.20
C ASP A 274 -23.07 22.57 -23.47
N THR A 275 -23.28 23.15 -22.28
CA THR A 275 -22.24 23.60 -21.35
C THR A 275 -22.55 23.06 -19.97
N CYS A 276 -21.52 22.82 -19.15
CA CYS A 276 -21.68 22.44 -17.75
C CYS A 276 -21.44 23.64 -16.84
N ARG A 277 -22.46 24.01 -16.07
CA ARG A 277 -22.29 24.91 -14.93
C ARG A 277 -21.84 24.10 -13.73
N ILE A 278 -20.73 24.52 -13.12
CA ILE A 278 -20.06 23.85 -11.99
C ILE A 278 -19.93 24.88 -10.86
N ASP A 279 -20.77 24.74 -9.83
CA ASP A 279 -20.77 25.59 -8.64
C ASP A 279 -20.29 24.82 -7.42
N GLY A 280 -19.59 25.49 -6.50
CA GLY A 280 -19.25 24.88 -5.23
C GLY A 280 -18.43 25.77 -4.32
N ASN A 281 -17.98 25.19 -3.22
CA ASN A 281 -17.08 25.81 -2.27
C ASN A 281 -15.69 25.17 -2.38
N VAL A 282 -14.65 25.99 -2.25
CA VAL A 282 -13.26 25.57 -2.21
C VAL A 282 -12.61 26.13 -0.94
N ASP A 283 -11.92 25.29 -0.19
CA ASP A 283 -11.02 25.75 0.86
C ASP A 283 -9.64 26.00 0.27
N TRP A 284 -9.02 27.10 0.65
CA TRP A 284 -7.70 27.45 0.17
C TRP A 284 -6.74 27.75 1.31
N TYR A 285 -5.47 27.47 1.04
CA TYR A 285 -4.32 27.95 1.80
C TYR A 285 -3.29 28.48 0.80
N ALA A 286 -2.79 29.69 1.02
CA ALA A 286 -1.80 30.32 0.17
C ALA A 286 -0.76 31.07 1.01
N LYS A 287 0.51 30.96 0.62
CA LYS A 287 1.64 31.63 1.25
C LYS A 287 2.43 32.40 0.20
N ARG A 288 2.70 33.68 0.47
CA ARG A 288 3.55 34.53 -0.38
C ARG A 288 4.99 34.58 0.13
N ALA A 289 5.91 35.09 -0.69
CA ALA A 289 7.25 35.43 -0.25
C ALA A 289 7.21 36.41 0.94
N GLY A 290 7.96 36.12 2.01
CA GLY A 290 7.95 36.89 3.26
C GLY A 290 6.86 36.48 4.27
N ASP A 291 6.57 35.18 4.37
CA ASP A 291 5.73 34.51 5.39
C ASP A 291 4.28 34.96 5.58
N ARG A 292 3.75 35.87 4.76
CA ARG A 292 2.32 36.21 4.83
C ARG A 292 1.49 35.07 4.24
N ILE A 293 0.54 34.61 5.05
CA ILE A 293 -0.39 33.53 4.74
C ILE A 293 -1.79 34.12 4.52
N SER A 294 -2.54 33.50 3.61
CA SER A 294 -3.98 33.71 3.42
C SER A 294 -4.65 32.34 3.35
N SER A 295 -5.70 32.13 4.14
CA SER A 295 -6.48 30.89 4.17
C SER A 295 -7.96 31.22 4.30
N GLY A 296 -8.84 30.31 3.88
CA GLY A 296 -10.28 30.48 4.04
C GLY A 296 -11.12 29.58 3.14
N THR A 297 -12.40 29.93 2.98
CA THR A 297 -13.37 29.25 2.11
C THR A 297 -13.97 30.23 1.11
N ALA A 298 -13.97 29.88 -0.17
CA ALA A 298 -14.52 30.69 -1.26
C ALA A 298 -15.60 29.90 -2.00
N GLU A 299 -16.59 30.58 -2.54
CA GLU A 299 -17.44 30.01 -3.58
C GLU A 299 -16.77 30.19 -4.94
N PHE A 300 -16.95 29.21 -5.81
CA PHE A 300 -16.52 29.25 -7.21
C PHE A 300 -17.69 28.84 -8.11
N ALA A 301 -17.68 29.39 -9.31
CA ALA A 301 -18.60 29.01 -10.37
C ALA A 301 -17.86 29.03 -11.71
N PHE A 302 -17.88 27.88 -12.39
CA PHE A 302 -17.36 27.73 -13.76
C PHE A 302 -18.48 27.40 -14.72
N VAL A 303 -18.36 27.88 -15.96
CA VAL A 303 -19.08 27.32 -17.10
C VAL A 303 -18.05 26.68 -18.02
N TRP A 304 -18.18 25.37 -18.19
CA TRP A 304 -17.29 24.51 -18.96
C TRP A 304 -17.97 24.07 -20.25
N ASP A 305 -17.36 24.37 -21.39
CA ASP A 305 -17.86 23.99 -22.70
C ASP A 305 -17.51 22.52 -22.99
N VAL A 306 -18.54 21.71 -23.22
CA VAL A 306 -18.40 20.25 -23.35
C VAL A 306 -17.72 19.86 -24.67
N LYS A 307 -17.85 20.68 -25.71
CA LYS A 307 -17.33 20.38 -27.06
C LYS A 307 -15.83 20.65 -27.15
N THR A 308 -15.40 21.76 -26.60
CA THR A 308 -14.01 22.23 -26.63
C THR A 308 -13.22 21.76 -25.41
N GLY A 309 -13.91 21.42 -24.31
CA GLY A 309 -13.27 21.10 -23.04
C GLY A 309 -12.68 22.32 -22.33
N THR A 310 -13.14 23.53 -22.67
CA THR A 310 -12.58 24.79 -22.16
C THR A 310 -13.51 25.54 -21.21
N ILE A 311 -12.94 26.37 -20.35
CA ILE A 311 -13.67 27.29 -19.47
C ILE A 311 -14.08 28.51 -20.29
N ILE A 312 -15.38 28.79 -20.34
CA ILE A 312 -15.95 29.97 -20.99
C ILE A 312 -16.48 31.01 -19.98
N SER A 313 -16.63 30.63 -18.71
CA SER A 313 -16.88 31.57 -17.61
C SER A 313 -16.21 31.09 -16.33
N GLU A 314 -15.61 32.01 -15.59
CA GLU A 314 -15.14 31.81 -14.22
C GLU A 314 -15.58 32.98 -13.36
N SER A 315 -16.13 32.66 -12.19
CA SER A 315 -16.39 33.62 -11.14
C SER A 315 -16.23 32.97 -9.77
N GLY A 316 -16.24 33.79 -8.73
CA GLY A 316 -16.18 33.31 -7.36
C GLY A 316 -16.16 34.46 -6.37
N LYS A 317 -16.23 34.13 -5.09
CA LYS A 317 -16.23 35.11 -4.01
C LYS A 317 -15.64 34.49 -2.75
N VAL A 318 -14.85 35.26 -2.02
CA VAL A 318 -14.40 34.86 -0.69
C VAL A 318 -15.59 34.90 0.26
N ASN A 319 -15.92 33.75 0.84
CA ASN A 319 -16.99 33.64 1.84
C ASN A 319 -16.45 33.97 3.23
N GLU A 320 -15.32 33.36 3.56
CA GLU A 320 -14.70 33.50 4.87
C GLU A 320 -13.17 33.45 4.73
N ALA A 321 -12.46 34.35 5.43
CA ALA A 321 -11.01 34.35 5.50
C ALA A 321 -10.55 34.10 6.95
N ASP A 322 -9.60 33.20 7.12
CA ASP A 322 -9.05 32.84 8.43
C ASP A 322 -8.14 33.96 8.94
N LYS A 323 -8.51 34.57 10.08
CA LYS A 323 -7.71 35.63 10.70
C LYS A 323 -6.46 35.04 11.36
N GLY A 324 -5.28 35.57 11.03
CA GLY A 324 -4.03 35.12 11.63
C GLY A 324 -3.63 33.70 11.24
N ALA A 325 -4.02 33.24 10.05
CA ALA A 325 -3.73 31.89 9.57
C ALA A 325 -2.23 31.56 9.63
N SER A 326 -1.90 30.47 10.32
CA SER A 326 -0.54 29.90 10.42
C SER A 326 -0.43 28.51 9.78
N ALA A 327 -1.56 27.85 9.52
CA ALA A 327 -1.67 26.47 9.06
C ALA A 327 -2.86 26.28 8.09
N PRO A 328 -2.84 25.25 7.22
CA PRO A 328 -3.91 24.91 6.30
C PRO A 328 -5.03 24.14 7.03
N ILE A 329 -5.55 24.70 8.13
CA ILE A 329 -6.47 24.03 9.06
C ILE A 329 -7.72 23.45 8.37
N ARG A 330 -8.23 24.13 7.34
CA ARG A 330 -9.43 23.70 6.60
C ARG A 330 -9.15 22.50 5.69
N LEU A 331 -7.98 22.49 5.03
CA LEU A 331 -7.57 21.35 4.20
C LEU A 331 -7.24 20.13 5.08
N ILE A 332 -6.62 20.35 6.26
CA ILE A 332 -6.41 19.29 7.25
C ILE A 332 -7.75 18.71 7.73
N ALA A 333 -8.74 19.54 8.02
CA ALA A 333 -10.07 19.10 8.43
C ALA A 333 -10.78 18.29 7.31
N GLN A 334 -10.72 18.77 6.06
CA GLN A 334 -11.24 18.01 4.93
C GLN A 334 -10.54 16.65 4.79
N TRP A 335 -9.21 16.61 4.93
CA TRP A 335 -8.45 15.37 4.87
C TRP A 335 -8.91 14.37 5.95
N GLN A 336 -9.10 14.85 7.19
CA GLN A 336 -9.56 14.01 8.30
C GLN A 336 -10.95 13.43 8.04
N GLU A 337 -11.88 14.23 7.50
CA GLU A 337 -13.22 13.77 7.12
C GLU A 337 -13.13 12.67 6.05
N GLN A 338 -12.37 12.90 4.97
CA GLN A 338 -12.21 11.91 3.90
C GLN A 338 -11.48 10.65 4.38
N ASN A 339 -10.51 10.78 5.27
CA ASN A 339 -9.82 9.65 5.89
C ASN A 339 -10.76 8.83 6.78
N GLY A 340 -11.65 9.49 7.53
CA GLY A 340 -12.69 8.82 8.32
C GLY A 340 -13.64 8.00 7.43
N THR A 341 -14.15 8.59 6.35
CA THR A 341 -15.03 7.87 5.41
C THR A 341 -14.29 6.73 4.69
N CYS A 342 -13.05 6.97 4.24
CA CYS A 342 -12.24 5.95 3.57
C CYS A 342 -11.95 4.73 4.48
N ARG A 343 -11.62 4.97 5.75
CA ARG A 343 -11.26 3.89 6.69
C ARG A 343 -12.46 3.22 7.36
N GLY A 344 -13.59 3.92 7.46
CA GLY A 344 -14.80 3.45 8.12
C GLY A 344 -15.88 2.92 7.18
N GLY A 345 -15.74 3.11 5.87
CA GLY A 345 -16.72 2.71 4.86
C GLY A 345 -16.51 1.29 4.32
N SER A 346 -17.50 0.79 3.57
CA SER A 346 -17.42 -0.51 2.89
C SER A 346 -16.52 -0.42 1.65
N GLY A 347 -15.65 -1.40 1.44
CA GLY A 347 -14.70 -1.42 0.31
C GLY A 347 -15.35 -1.40 -1.08
N ASP A 348 -16.61 -1.84 -1.19
CA ASP A 348 -17.37 -1.87 -2.45
C ASP A 348 -18.25 -0.62 -2.66
N SER A 349 -18.25 0.31 -1.69
CA SER A 349 -19.02 1.54 -1.79
C SER A 349 -18.26 2.54 -2.67
N THR A 350 -18.93 3.01 -3.72
CA THR A 350 -18.43 4.09 -4.59
C THR A 350 -18.09 5.35 -3.81
N ASP A 351 -18.84 5.64 -2.74
CA ASP A 351 -18.61 6.80 -1.88
C ASP A 351 -17.37 6.63 -1.01
N THR A 352 -17.09 5.41 -0.58
CA THR A 352 -15.90 5.05 0.22
C THR A 352 -14.64 5.13 -0.64
N LEU A 353 -14.67 4.56 -1.84
CA LEU A 353 -13.57 4.65 -2.80
C LEU A 353 -13.29 6.10 -3.20
N ALA A 354 -14.35 6.86 -3.51
CA ALA A 354 -14.21 8.28 -3.83
C ALA A 354 -13.67 9.10 -2.65
N ALA A 355 -13.96 8.71 -1.40
CA ALA A 355 -13.37 9.35 -0.22
C ALA A 355 -11.89 9.01 -0.06
N CYS A 356 -11.47 7.78 -0.33
CA CYS A 356 -10.06 7.40 -0.34
C CYS A 356 -9.27 8.20 -1.38
N ASP A 357 -9.79 8.32 -2.61
CA ASP A 357 -9.15 9.12 -3.66
C ASP A 357 -9.02 10.60 -3.27
N ARG A 358 -10.06 11.17 -2.65
CA ARG A 358 -10.03 12.55 -2.16
C ARG A 358 -9.02 12.72 -1.02
N ARG A 359 -8.93 11.75 -0.11
CA ARG A 359 -7.92 11.74 0.97
C ARG A 359 -6.50 11.86 0.39
N GLU A 360 -6.16 11.04 -0.59
CA GLU A 360 -4.81 11.06 -1.20
C GLU A 360 -4.52 12.39 -1.90
N ARG A 361 -5.50 12.92 -2.65
CA ARG A 361 -5.34 14.23 -3.32
C ARG A 361 -5.11 15.37 -2.33
N ILE A 362 -5.87 15.42 -1.24
CA ILE A 362 -5.70 16.46 -0.21
C ILE A 362 -4.34 16.29 0.49
N ALA A 363 -3.89 15.06 0.74
CA ALA A 363 -2.57 14.80 1.33
C ALA A 363 -1.44 15.35 0.46
N ALA A 364 -1.47 15.08 -0.85
CA ALA A 364 -0.48 15.58 -1.80
C ALA A 364 -0.46 17.12 -1.85
N LYS A 365 -1.63 17.77 -1.78
CA LYS A 365 -1.74 19.23 -1.70
C LYS A 365 -1.11 19.80 -0.42
N LEU A 366 -1.35 19.16 0.73
CA LEU A 366 -0.76 19.56 2.02
C LEU A 366 0.77 19.43 1.99
N GLN A 367 1.29 18.33 1.45
CA GLN A 367 2.74 18.14 1.26
C GLN A 367 3.36 19.22 0.37
N THR A 368 2.69 19.58 -0.72
CA THR A 368 3.16 20.63 -1.64
C THR A 368 3.29 21.99 -0.96
N VAL A 369 2.46 22.27 0.07
CA VAL A 369 2.54 23.52 0.85
C VAL A 369 3.37 23.40 2.12
N GLY A 370 4.19 22.35 2.24
CA GLY A 370 5.14 22.18 3.34
C GLY A 370 4.53 21.63 4.62
N TRP A 371 3.46 20.83 4.52
CA TRP A 371 2.85 20.12 5.63
C TRP A 371 3.04 18.60 5.48
N CYS A 372 3.50 17.96 6.53
CA CYS A 372 3.82 16.54 6.56
C CYS A 372 2.91 15.84 7.57
N PHE A 373 2.58 14.58 7.31
CA PHE A 373 1.75 13.78 8.22
C PHE A 373 2.64 12.82 9.00
N GLY A 374 2.70 12.99 10.32
CA GLY A 374 3.59 12.23 11.19
C GLY A 374 5.05 12.66 11.12
N ARG A 375 5.79 12.47 12.22
CA ARG A 375 7.24 12.63 12.31
C ARG A 375 7.94 11.28 12.25
N GLU A 376 9.23 11.31 11.92
CA GLU A 376 10.09 10.14 12.02
C GLU A 376 10.06 9.61 13.47
N GLY A 377 9.63 8.36 13.65
CA GLY A 377 9.47 7.72 14.97
C GLY A 377 8.08 7.84 15.61
N GLU A 378 7.13 8.59 15.02
CA GLU A 378 5.75 8.63 15.49
C GLU A 378 4.94 7.43 14.96
N TYR A 379 4.10 6.84 15.83
CA TYR A 379 3.16 5.79 15.45
C TYR A 379 1.90 6.37 14.81
N GLY A 380 1.20 5.61 13.96
CA GLY A 380 0.04 6.09 13.20
C GLY A 380 -1.15 6.69 13.99
N TYR A 381 -1.21 6.54 15.31
CA TYR A 381 -2.19 7.22 16.18
C TYR A 381 -1.65 8.52 16.82
N GLN A 382 -0.33 8.73 16.74
CA GLN A 382 0.39 9.95 17.13
C GLN A 382 0.64 10.85 15.91
N MET A 383 0.57 10.29 14.70
CA MET A 383 0.75 11.04 13.47
C MET A 383 -0.37 12.06 13.32
N ASP A 384 0.03 13.32 13.26
CA ASP A 384 -0.81 14.45 12.91
C ASP A 384 -0.18 15.25 11.78
N TRP A 385 -0.96 16.13 11.16
CA TRP A 385 -0.42 17.10 10.21
C TRP A 385 0.38 18.17 10.94
N HIS A 386 1.64 18.36 10.53
CA HIS A 386 2.54 19.36 11.09
C HIS A 386 3.34 20.03 9.96
N ALA A 387 3.92 21.20 10.23
CA ALA A 387 4.83 21.83 9.28
C ALA A 387 6.05 20.92 9.07
N CYS A 388 6.38 20.61 7.82
CA CYS A 388 7.53 19.77 7.51
C CYS A 388 8.80 20.38 8.09
N ASP A 389 9.64 19.55 8.72
CA ASP A 389 10.94 20.00 9.23
C ASP A 389 11.80 20.49 8.04
N VAL A 390 12.48 21.63 8.20
CA VAL A 390 13.28 22.22 7.13
C VAL A 390 14.41 21.25 6.78
N PRO A 391 14.65 20.92 5.49
CA PRO A 391 15.77 20.08 5.12
C PRO A 391 17.06 20.79 5.57
N SER A 392 17.78 20.21 6.53
CA SER A 392 19.19 20.55 6.69
C SER A 392 19.88 20.27 5.35
N SER A 393 20.50 21.29 4.77
CA SER A 393 20.99 21.28 3.39
C SER A 393 21.79 20.00 3.10
N PRO A 394 21.53 19.30 1.98
CA PRO A 394 22.36 18.17 1.60
C PRO A 394 23.76 18.67 1.29
N LYS A 395 24.75 18.23 2.07
CA LYS A 395 26.15 18.30 1.64
C LYS A 395 26.30 17.38 0.44
N ILE A 396 26.21 17.95 -0.75
CA ILE A 396 26.69 17.32 -1.98
C ILE A 396 28.21 17.20 -1.84
N ALA A 397 28.69 16.04 -1.43
CA ALA A 397 30.07 15.66 -1.67
C ALA A 397 30.19 15.27 -3.15
N ALA A 398 30.85 16.13 -3.91
CA ALA A 398 31.18 15.88 -5.30
C ALA A 398 32.13 14.67 -5.42
N GLY A 399 31.77 13.74 -6.30
CA GLY A 399 32.68 12.92 -7.10
C GLY A 399 33.68 12.03 -6.38
N ALA A 400 33.40 10.73 -6.34
CA ALA A 400 34.42 9.72 -6.60
C ALA A 400 33.76 8.48 -7.22
N ASN A 401 34.04 8.25 -8.50
CA ASN A 401 33.97 6.92 -9.10
C ASN A 401 34.95 6.03 -8.32
N ALA A 402 34.44 5.11 -7.50
CA ALA A 402 35.24 4.03 -6.92
C ALA A 402 34.37 2.78 -6.81
N SER A 403 34.62 1.86 -7.72
CA SER A 403 34.28 0.45 -7.61
C SER A 403 34.94 -0.15 -6.36
N GLY A 404 34.14 -0.43 -5.33
CA GLY A 404 34.54 -1.15 -4.12
C GLY A 404 33.53 -0.96 -3.00
N ALA A 405 32.67 -1.95 -2.75
CA ALA A 405 31.79 -1.95 -1.59
C ALA A 405 32.64 -1.94 -0.30
N PRO A 406 32.33 -1.10 0.71
CA PRO A 406 33.06 -1.13 1.97
C PRO A 406 32.79 -2.46 2.68
N SER A 407 33.85 -3.16 3.10
CA SER A 407 33.76 -4.37 3.92
C SER A 407 33.26 -4.02 5.33
N VAL A 408 32.12 -4.55 5.76
CA VAL A 408 31.61 -4.36 7.12
C VAL A 408 32.24 -5.38 8.05
N VAL A 409 33.02 -4.90 9.03
CA VAL A 409 33.68 -5.76 10.02
C VAL A 409 32.63 -6.40 10.94
N ARG A 410 32.56 -7.73 10.93
CA ARG A 410 31.71 -8.51 11.84
C ARG A 410 32.12 -8.27 13.29
N LYS A 411 31.17 -7.80 14.12
CA LYS A 411 31.37 -7.69 15.58
C LYS A 411 31.12 -9.04 16.26
N ASN A 412 31.99 -9.41 17.20
CA ASN A 412 31.85 -10.66 17.96
C ASN A 412 30.90 -10.46 19.15
N PRO A 413 29.79 -11.19 19.26
CA PRO A 413 28.84 -10.97 20.36
C PRO A 413 29.38 -11.36 21.75
N ALA A 414 30.47 -12.12 21.81
CA ALA A 414 31.20 -12.39 23.06
C ALA A 414 31.80 -11.12 23.69
N ASP A 415 32.06 -10.08 22.90
CA ASP A 415 32.58 -8.79 23.38
C ASP A 415 31.48 -7.96 24.08
N PHE A 416 30.21 -8.40 23.98
CA PHE A 416 29.03 -7.74 24.53
C PHE A 416 28.28 -8.67 25.49
N PRO A 417 28.91 -9.13 26.59
CA PRO A 417 28.30 -10.09 27.50
C PRO A 417 27.12 -9.49 28.27
N THR A 418 26.18 -10.35 28.65
CA THR A 418 25.06 -9.99 29.52
C THR A 418 25.47 -10.12 30.99
N SER A 419 24.81 -9.38 31.88
CA SER A 419 25.07 -9.42 33.32
C SER A 419 24.50 -10.67 34.03
N GLY A 420 23.89 -11.60 33.29
CA GLY A 420 23.29 -12.84 33.80
C GLY A 420 22.05 -13.27 33.03
N ARG A 421 21.61 -14.52 33.25
CA ARG A 421 20.36 -15.06 32.67
C ARG A 421 19.21 -14.94 33.65
N PHE A 422 18.03 -14.60 33.14
CA PHE A 422 16.81 -14.58 33.95
C PHE A 422 16.34 -16.00 34.29
N ALA A 423 16.10 -16.25 35.57
CA ALA A 423 15.60 -17.54 36.08
C ALA A 423 14.26 -17.41 36.82
N GLY A 424 13.54 -16.30 36.63
CA GLY A 424 12.27 -15.98 37.30
C GLY A 424 11.04 -16.22 36.43
N ARG A 425 9.86 -15.95 37.01
CA ARG A 425 8.61 -15.91 36.24
C ARG A 425 8.51 -14.58 35.51
N THR A 426 8.28 -14.63 34.19
CA THR A 426 8.09 -13.42 33.38
C THR A 426 6.98 -12.53 33.94
N MET A 427 7.30 -11.26 34.17
CA MET A 427 6.32 -10.22 34.43
C MET A 427 5.76 -9.71 33.09
N LEU A 428 4.44 -9.63 32.96
CA LEU A 428 3.78 -9.18 31.73
C LEU A 428 3.46 -7.68 31.78
N PRO A 429 3.37 -7.00 30.62
CA PRO A 429 3.08 -5.58 30.57
C PRO A 429 1.67 -5.23 31.05
N ASP A 430 1.56 -4.04 31.66
CA ASP A 430 0.31 -3.41 32.05
C ASP A 430 -0.20 -2.46 30.95
N PHE A 431 -0.85 -3.02 29.94
CA PHE A 431 -1.41 -2.24 28.83
C PHE A 431 -2.63 -1.39 29.20
N LYS A 432 -3.16 -1.50 30.43
CA LYS A 432 -4.28 -0.67 30.89
C LYS A 432 -3.78 0.59 31.61
N GLY A 433 -2.58 0.53 32.20
CA GLY A 433 -1.92 1.64 32.86
C GLY A 433 -0.63 2.04 32.17
N ARG A 434 0.51 1.66 32.77
CA ARG A 434 1.86 2.13 32.42
C ARG A 434 2.21 1.93 30.94
N ASP A 435 1.88 0.77 30.37
CA ASP A 435 2.34 0.36 29.05
C ASP A 435 1.25 0.54 27.98
N ARG A 436 0.29 1.47 28.21
CA ARG A 436 -0.87 1.69 27.35
C ARG A 436 -0.52 2.03 25.90
N GLU A 437 0.61 2.68 25.66
CA GLU A 437 1.10 3.02 24.30
C GLU A 437 1.34 1.77 23.43
N PHE A 438 1.62 0.62 24.05
CA PHE A 438 1.84 -0.67 23.38
C PHE A 438 0.57 -1.54 23.30
N ASN A 439 -0.57 -1.04 23.77
CA ASN A 439 -1.82 -1.81 23.89
C ASN A 439 -2.37 -2.31 22.54
N SER A 440 -2.08 -1.60 21.45
CA SER A 440 -2.40 -2.02 20.08
C SER A 440 -1.71 -3.33 19.69
N PHE A 441 -0.59 -3.67 20.34
CA PHE A 441 0.21 -4.88 20.10
C PHE A 441 0.21 -5.86 21.27
N ARG A 442 -0.69 -5.65 22.25
CA ARG A 442 -0.74 -6.39 23.53
C ARG A 442 -0.64 -7.91 23.40
N THR A 443 -1.29 -8.49 22.39
CA THR A 443 -1.34 -9.93 22.19
C THR A 443 0.03 -10.46 21.77
N ARG A 444 0.65 -9.85 20.75
CA ARG A 444 1.98 -10.21 20.25
C ARG A 444 3.05 -10.05 21.32
N ILE A 445 2.99 -8.96 22.09
CA ILE A 445 3.94 -8.71 23.17
C ILE A 445 3.78 -9.75 24.28
N ARG A 446 2.54 -10.05 24.72
CA ARG A 446 2.29 -11.09 25.72
C ARG A 446 2.75 -12.46 25.28
N ASP A 447 2.44 -12.83 24.04
CA ASP A 447 2.75 -14.15 23.53
C ASP A 447 4.26 -14.31 23.33
N GLY A 448 4.96 -13.28 22.87
CA GLY A 448 6.42 -13.26 22.82
C GLY A 448 7.04 -13.38 24.22
N MET A 449 6.63 -12.55 25.17
CA MET A 449 7.19 -12.59 26.53
C MET A 449 6.90 -13.90 27.28
N ARG A 450 5.76 -14.54 27.00
CA ARG A 450 5.41 -15.86 27.57
C ARG A 450 6.34 -16.98 27.12
N GLN A 451 6.98 -16.84 25.96
CA GLN A 451 7.99 -17.80 25.49
C GLN A 451 9.31 -17.67 26.26
N GLY A 452 9.50 -16.58 26.99
CA GLY A 452 10.70 -16.29 27.76
C GLY A 452 11.67 -15.34 27.05
N PRO A 453 12.76 -14.96 27.72
CA PRO A 453 13.76 -14.07 27.14
C PRO A 453 14.52 -14.77 26.00
N ASN A 454 14.77 -14.04 24.92
CA ASN A 454 15.54 -14.49 23.75
C ASN A 454 16.70 -13.52 23.40
N PHE A 455 16.85 -12.43 24.16
CA PHE A 455 17.82 -11.36 23.92
C PHE A 455 18.37 -10.80 25.24
N ALA A 456 19.64 -10.41 25.25
CA ALA A 456 20.28 -9.66 26.33
C ALA A 456 20.03 -10.21 27.76
N GLY A 457 19.98 -11.54 27.88
CA GLY A 457 19.91 -12.31 29.13
C GLY A 457 18.53 -12.40 29.77
N HIS A 458 17.76 -11.31 29.73
CA HIS A 458 16.46 -11.20 30.39
C HIS A 458 15.41 -10.41 29.59
N TYR A 459 15.66 -10.13 28.31
CA TYR A 459 14.73 -9.44 27.44
C TYR A 459 14.15 -10.39 26.39
N THR A 460 12.93 -10.10 25.96
CA THR A 460 12.33 -10.68 24.76
C THR A 460 12.31 -9.62 23.66
N LEU A 461 13.03 -9.86 22.57
CA LEU A 461 12.88 -9.13 21.32
C LEU A 461 11.74 -9.75 20.49
N ILE A 462 10.80 -8.92 20.05
CA ILE A 462 9.54 -9.30 19.42
C ILE A 462 9.38 -8.49 18.15
N GLN A 463 9.65 -9.11 16.99
CA GLN A 463 9.48 -8.47 15.70
C GLN A 463 8.02 -8.61 15.22
N ILE A 464 7.42 -7.50 14.82
CA ILE A 464 6.01 -7.37 14.44
C ILE A 464 5.93 -6.74 13.04
N GLY A 465 5.23 -7.41 12.14
CA GLY A 465 4.96 -6.88 10.80
C GLY A 465 3.96 -5.72 10.81
N CYS A 466 4.22 -4.72 9.96
CA CYS A 466 3.35 -3.56 9.71
C CYS A 466 2.88 -3.44 8.25
N GLY A 467 3.46 -4.19 7.31
CA GLY A 467 3.12 -4.10 5.89
C GLY A 467 4.11 -4.80 4.96
N THR A 468 4.12 -4.43 3.68
CA THR A 468 5.05 -4.94 2.66
C THR A 468 6.46 -4.55 3.01
N GLY A 469 7.34 -5.51 3.34
CA GLY A 469 8.70 -5.23 3.82
C GLY A 469 8.79 -4.50 5.16
N CYS A 470 7.72 -3.85 5.61
CA CYS A 470 7.62 -3.15 6.88
C CYS A 470 7.49 -4.13 8.04
N SER A 471 8.47 -4.10 8.94
CA SER A 471 8.36 -4.66 10.29
C SER A 471 9.05 -3.75 11.29
N PHE A 472 8.66 -3.82 12.55
CA PHE A 472 9.29 -3.12 13.66
C PHE A 472 9.50 -4.11 14.80
N ALA A 473 10.38 -3.80 15.75
CA ALA A 473 10.62 -4.67 16.89
C ALA A 473 10.35 -3.97 18.21
N ILE A 474 9.93 -4.76 19.20
CA ILE A 474 9.76 -4.35 20.59
C ILE A 474 10.72 -5.20 21.40
N VAL A 475 11.50 -4.55 22.27
CA VAL A 475 12.26 -5.22 23.33
C VAL A 475 11.45 -5.11 24.61
N ALA A 476 11.21 -6.22 25.29
CA ALA A 476 10.46 -6.21 26.54
C ALA A 476 11.24 -6.89 27.65
N ASP A 477 11.32 -6.24 28.80
CA ASP A 477 12.03 -6.75 29.97
C ASP A 477 11.19 -7.82 30.67
N ASN A 478 11.64 -9.08 30.69
CA ASN A 478 10.93 -10.16 31.37
C ASN A 478 10.96 -10.03 32.90
N LYS A 479 11.89 -9.24 33.46
CA LYS A 479 11.94 -8.92 34.88
C LYS A 479 10.86 -7.93 35.25
N THR A 480 10.71 -6.81 34.54
CA THR A 480 9.80 -5.71 34.93
C THR A 480 8.47 -5.69 34.19
N GLY A 481 8.38 -6.42 33.09
CA GLY A 481 7.25 -6.38 32.17
C GLY A 481 7.22 -5.15 31.27
N GLN A 482 8.26 -4.30 31.27
CA GLN A 482 8.26 -3.04 30.51
C GLN A 482 8.67 -3.28 29.05
N PRO A 483 7.80 -2.98 28.08
CA PRO A 483 8.16 -2.92 26.67
C PRO A 483 8.83 -1.58 26.31
N ALA A 484 9.76 -1.62 25.37
CA ALA A 484 10.38 -0.48 24.72
C ALA A 484 10.54 -0.76 23.23
N SER A 485 10.60 0.30 22.42
CA SER A 485 10.67 0.17 20.97
C SER A 485 12.11 -0.03 20.50
N PHE A 486 12.31 -0.83 19.45
CA PHE A 486 13.59 -0.90 18.76
C PHE A 486 13.74 0.29 17.78
N PRO A 487 14.91 0.96 17.68
CA PRO A 487 15.06 2.20 16.90
C PRO A 487 15.02 2.04 15.37
N ARG A 488 14.94 0.80 14.84
CA ARG A 488 14.77 0.55 13.40
C ARG A 488 13.51 -0.26 13.17
N GLY A 489 12.82 0.09 12.11
CA GLY A 489 11.60 -0.56 11.63
C GLY A 489 10.65 0.44 11.01
N GLY A 490 9.44 -0.03 10.67
CA GLY A 490 8.44 0.81 10.02
C GLY A 490 8.79 1.11 8.56
N GLU A 491 8.06 2.04 7.95
CA GLU A 491 8.15 2.37 6.53
C GLU A 491 9.47 3.09 6.15
N ALA A 492 10.17 3.67 7.14
CA ALA A 492 11.48 4.28 6.95
C ALA A 492 12.63 3.26 6.93
N ASN A 493 12.43 2.07 7.53
CA ASN A 493 13.44 1.01 7.62
C ASN A 493 12.84 -0.31 7.11
N MET A 494 12.63 -0.35 5.81
CA MET A 494 11.96 -1.44 5.12
C MET A 494 12.85 -2.68 5.05
N TYR A 495 12.24 -3.85 4.93
CA TYR A 495 12.93 -5.15 4.92
C TYR A 495 13.82 -5.38 6.16
N LEU A 496 13.37 -4.88 7.31
CA LEU A 496 14.11 -5.00 8.57
C LEU A 496 14.38 -6.48 8.91
N THR A 497 15.66 -6.81 9.04
CA THR A 497 16.18 -8.10 9.48
C THR A 497 17.03 -7.88 10.72
N LEU A 498 16.90 -8.76 11.72
CA LEU A 498 17.58 -8.64 13.01
C LEU A 498 18.38 -9.92 13.29
N ASP A 499 19.62 -9.78 13.71
CA ASP A 499 20.45 -10.86 14.26
C ASP A 499 20.81 -10.53 15.70
N TYR A 500 20.45 -11.44 16.61
CA TYR A 500 20.56 -11.26 18.05
C TYR A 500 20.56 -12.61 18.76
N ARG A 501 21.02 -12.62 20.01
CA ARG A 501 21.11 -13.85 20.82
C ARG A 501 20.83 -13.56 22.30
N LEU A 502 20.42 -14.59 23.03
CA LEU A 502 20.10 -14.49 24.44
C LEU A 502 21.32 -14.09 25.29
N GLU A 503 22.51 -14.56 24.94
CA GLU A 503 23.72 -14.39 25.74
C GLU A 503 24.49 -13.10 25.44
N SER A 504 23.98 -12.24 24.57
CA SER A 504 24.66 -11.01 24.17
C SER A 504 23.73 -9.80 24.20
N ARG A 505 24.33 -8.65 24.49
CA ARG A 505 23.71 -7.33 24.38
C ARG A 505 23.82 -6.75 22.96
N LEU A 506 24.60 -7.39 22.10
CA LEU A 506 24.75 -6.98 20.71
C LEU A 506 23.54 -7.39 19.86
N LEU A 507 23.05 -6.45 19.07
CA LEU A 507 22.09 -6.69 18.00
C LEU A 507 22.61 -6.10 16.69
N ALA A 508 22.49 -6.85 15.60
CA ALA A 508 22.70 -6.36 14.24
C ALA A 508 21.35 -6.17 13.54
N ALA A 509 21.17 -5.04 12.88
CA ALA A 509 19.96 -4.73 12.12
C ALA A 509 20.32 -4.36 10.68
N GLN A 510 19.67 -5.03 9.73
CA GLN A 510 19.74 -4.70 8.31
C GLN A 510 18.41 -4.18 7.82
N TRP A 511 18.41 -3.12 7.02
CA TRP A 511 17.20 -2.50 6.51
C TRP A 511 17.47 -1.62 5.27
N PHE A 512 16.43 -1.40 4.48
CA PHE A 512 16.43 -0.60 3.26
C PHE A 512 15.80 0.77 3.51
N SER A 513 16.48 1.82 3.05
CA SER A 513 15.95 3.18 2.98
C SER A 513 15.42 3.44 1.58
N TYR A 514 14.12 3.72 1.44
CA TYR A 514 13.58 4.18 0.15
C TYR A 514 14.14 5.53 -0.26
N ASP A 515 14.24 6.46 0.69
CA ASP A 515 14.74 7.82 0.43
C ASP A 515 16.19 7.84 -0.07
N ALA A 516 17.04 6.97 0.50
CA ALA A 516 18.41 6.84 0.03
C ALA A 516 18.56 5.88 -1.16
N GLY A 517 17.61 4.96 -1.38
CA GLY A 517 17.76 3.85 -2.30
C GLY A 517 18.89 2.88 -1.91
N ARG A 518 19.25 2.83 -0.62
CA ARG A 518 20.41 2.09 -0.08
C ARG A 518 20.00 1.13 1.02
N CYS A 519 20.76 0.04 1.12
CA CYS A 519 20.68 -0.93 2.19
C CYS A 519 21.74 -0.63 3.26
N PHE A 520 21.34 -0.67 4.52
CA PHE A 520 22.20 -0.41 5.65
C PHE A 520 22.30 -1.62 6.57
N LEU A 521 23.48 -1.85 7.13
CA LEU A 521 23.72 -2.73 8.26
C LEU A 521 24.21 -1.90 9.45
N GLU A 522 23.54 -2.02 10.58
CA GLU A 522 23.83 -1.24 11.77
C GLU A 522 23.87 -2.12 13.02
N TYR A 523 24.91 -1.92 13.84
CA TYR A 523 25.08 -2.60 15.11
C TYR A 523 24.64 -1.73 16.28
N PHE A 524 24.00 -2.35 17.26
CA PHE A 524 23.57 -1.73 18.50
C PHE A 524 24.09 -2.51 19.70
N ASP A 525 24.57 -1.80 20.72
CA ASP A 525 24.77 -2.34 22.05
C ASP A 525 23.56 -1.97 22.93
N PHE A 526 22.86 -2.95 23.47
CA PHE A 526 21.71 -2.74 24.35
C PHE A 526 22.13 -2.83 25.81
N ASP A 527 22.11 -1.71 26.53
CA ASP A 527 22.56 -1.63 27.91
C ASP A 527 21.56 -0.83 28.74
N ARG A 528 21.13 -1.37 29.89
CA ARG A 528 20.22 -0.68 30.83
C ARG A 528 19.01 -0.02 30.16
N ASP A 529 18.31 -0.78 29.31
CA ASP A 529 17.13 -0.34 28.57
C ASP A 529 17.39 0.75 27.50
N GLU A 530 18.66 1.03 27.19
CA GLU A 530 19.06 1.99 26.16
C GLU A 530 19.74 1.31 24.97
N TRP A 531 19.40 1.79 23.77
CA TRP A 531 20.04 1.39 22.51
C TRP A 531 21.20 2.33 22.19
N LYS A 532 22.42 1.81 22.24
CA LYS A 532 23.63 2.55 21.84
C LYS A 532 24.02 2.15 20.42
N PRO A 533 23.83 3.01 19.40
CA PRO A 533 24.30 2.70 18.04
C PRO A 533 25.84 2.66 18.03
N LEU A 534 26.40 1.63 17.40
CA LEU A 534 27.84 1.41 17.34
C LEU A 534 28.42 1.78 15.97
N THR A 535 27.99 1.09 14.92
CA THR A 535 28.53 1.25 13.58
C THR A 535 27.41 1.02 12.58
N LYS A 536 27.21 1.99 11.68
CA LYS A 536 26.28 1.93 10.55
C LYS A 536 27.10 1.93 9.27
N ALA A 537 26.83 0.97 8.39
CA ALA A 537 27.48 0.85 7.10
C ALA A 537 26.43 0.79 5.99
N ASP A 538 26.70 1.51 4.90
CA ASP A 538 26.02 1.30 3.62
C ASP A 538 26.61 0.03 2.99
N ILE A 539 25.78 -0.98 2.79
CA ILE A 539 26.19 -2.29 2.27
C ILE A 539 25.82 -2.47 0.80
N GLY A 540 25.04 -1.57 0.20
CA GLY A 540 24.67 -1.66 -1.21
C GLY A 540 23.28 -1.12 -1.53
N ASN A 541 22.72 -1.62 -2.62
CA ASN A 541 21.37 -1.28 -3.10
C ASN A 541 20.33 -2.25 -2.51
N SER A 542 19.09 -2.20 -3.02
CA SER A 542 17.99 -3.09 -2.63
C SER A 542 18.34 -4.58 -2.70
N ASP A 543 19.13 -5.01 -3.69
CA ASP A 543 19.50 -6.42 -3.88
C ASP A 543 20.32 -6.96 -2.70
N THR A 544 21.11 -6.09 -2.08
CA THR A 544 21.92 -6.44 -0.90
C THR A 544 21.03 -6.65 0.33
N CYS A 545 19.91 -5.93 0.43
CA CYS A 545 18.96 -6.05 1.53
C CYS A 545 18.13 -7.35 1.49
N TYR A 546 18.16 -8.08 0.37
CA TYR A 546 17.55 -9.41 0.27
C TYR A 546 18.47 -10.55 0.73
N LYS A 547 19.77 -10.29 0.89
CA LYS A 547 20.71 -11.25 1.49
C LYS A 547 20.58 -11.22 3.00
N THR A 548 20.89 -12.33 3.66
CA THR A 548 20.94 -12.38 5.12
C THR A 548 22.07 -11.49 5.66
N ILE A 549 21.95 -11.08 6.94
CA ILE A 549 23.02 -10.33 7.61
C ILE A 549 24.34 -11.11 7.57
N GLU A 550 24.31 -12.43 7.70
CA GLU A 550 25.49 -13.28 7.64
C GLU A 550 26.17 -13.26 6.25
N GLU A 551 25.39 -13.31 5.16
CA GLU A 551 25.93 -13.28 3.80
C GLU A 551 26.56 -11.92 3.43
N ASN A 552 26.16 -10.84 4.10
CA ASN A 552 26.69 -9.49 3.91
C ASN A 552 27.89 -9.17 4.82
N LEU A 553 28.22 -10.07 5.75
CA LEU A 553 29.38 -9.96 6.63
C LEU A 553 30.55 -10.76 6.03
N HIS A 554 31.60 -10.06 5.60
CA HIS A 554 32.81 -10.65 5.03
C HIS A 554 34.01 -10.49 5.95
#